data_AF-A0A653BWT0-F1
#
_entry.id   AF-A0A653BWT0-F1
#
_cell.length_a   1.000
_cell.length_b   1.000
_cell.length_c   1.000
_cell.angle_alpha   90.00
_cell.angle_beta   90.00
_cell.angle_gamma   90.00
#
_symmetry.space_group_name_H-M   'P 1'
#
loop_
_entity.id
_entity.type
_entity.pdbx_description
1 polymer ?
#
loop_
_entity_poly.entity_id
_entity_poly.type
_entity_poly.pdbx_seq_one_letter_code
_entity_poly.pdbx_strand_id
1 'polypeptide(L)'
;MDKAFFYAAEALAAQEVPVGRNTVNETKNATRHAELNCIDQVVDYCRTNNLDQEGVFRELSVYVTVEPCIMCSAALYDLKVKQIVYGCQNDRFGGSTVFDVAAVLRPVTIVKGGHRAEEAMGLLKEFYKGTNPSAPPSKLRHGKVFSNSKTDCTPKTSLKNWN
;
A
#
# COMPACT_ATOMS: atom_id res chain seq x y z
N MET A 1 -1.33 -7.53 15.52
CA MET A 1 -2.39 -7.39 14.51
C MET A 1 -3.69 -8.07 14.94
N ASP A 2 -3.75 -8.94 15.97
CA ASP A 2 -5.04 -9.21 16.64
C ASP A 2 -5.56 -7.92 17.23
N LYS A 3 -4.72 -7.15 17.91
CA LYS A 3 -5.01 -5.76 18.30
C LYS A 3 -5.28 -4.82 17.12
N ALA A 4 -4.68 -4.96 15.94
CA ALA A 4 -4.91 -4.02 14.83
C ALA A 4 -6.20 -4.35 14.06
N PHE A 5 -6.53 -5.63 13.88
CA PHE A 5 -7.81 -6.10 13.35
C PHE A 5 -8.93 -5.90 14.37
N PHE A 6 -8.67 -6.16 15.66
CA PHE A 6 -9.56 -5.93 16.78
C PHE A 6 -9.80 -4.44 16.98
N TYR A 7 -8.77 -3.59 17.04
CA TYR A 7 -8.95 -2.14 17.09
C TYR A 7 -9.54 -1.59 15.79
N ALA A 8 -9.22 -2.11 14.60
CA ALA A 8 -9.90 -1.68 13.37
C ALA A 8 -11.37 -2.09 13.36
N ALA A 9 -11.74 -3.26 13.90
CA ALA A 9 -13.13 -3.70 13.98
C ALA A 9 -13.91 -3.03 15.12
N GLU A 10 -13.33 -2.92 16.32
CA GLU A 10 -13.90 -2.21 17.48
C GLU A 10 -13.99 -0.71 17.21
N ALA A 11 -12.95 -0.08 16.68
CA ALA A 11 -12.98 1.35 16.42
C ALA A 11 -13.81 1.72 15.19
N LEU A 12 -13.97 0.80 14.23
CA LEU A 12 -15.00 0.93 13.19
C LEU A 12 -16.41 0.80 13.79
N ALA A 13 -16.61 -0.10 14.77
CA ALA A 13 -17.87 -0.26 15.48
C ALA A 13 -18.18 0.93 16.42
N ALA A 14 -17.16 1.56 16.98
CA ALA A 14 -17.27 2.72 17.88
C ALA A 14 -17.12 4.08 17.18
N GLN A 15 -16.82 4.11 15.87
CA GLN A 15 -16.46 5.31 15.10
C GLN A 15 -15.25 6.10 15.65
N GLU A 16 -14.35 5.44 16.39
CA GLU A 16 -13.24 6.11 17.10
C GLU A 16 -11.93 6.16 16.28
N VAL A 17 -11.77 5.32 15.26
CA VAL A 17 -10.56 5.30 14.41
C VAL A 17 -10.97 5.20 12.93
N PRO A 18 -10.46 6.09 12.07
CA PRO A 18 -10.72 6.01 10.63
C PRO A 18 -10.04 4.78 10.02
N VAL A 19 -10.79 4.04 9.21
CA VAL A 19 -10.33 2.80 8.57
C VAL A 19 -10.50 2.93 7.06
N GLY A 20 -9.39 2.83 6.32
CA GLY A 20 -9.39 2.87 4.86
C GLY A 20 -9.17 1.49 4.24
N ARG A 21 -9.81 1.24 3.10
CA ARG A 21 -9.48 0.14 2.17
C ARG A 21 -9.16 0.69 0.79
N ASN A 22 -8.48 -0.07 -0.05
CA ASN A 22 -8.29 0.28 -1.44
C ASN A 22 -9.65 0.30 -2.17
N THR A 23 -9.99 1.44 -2.79
CA THR A 23 -11.23 1.62 -3.57
C THR A 23 -10.97 2.06 -5.01
N VAL A 24 -9.73 1.96 -5.51
CA VAL A 24 -9.34 2.42 -6.87
C VAL A 24 -10.28 1.94 -7.96
N ASN A 25 -10.64 0.65 -7.95
CA ASN A 25 -11.54 0.07 -8.94
C ASN A 25 -13.00 0.53 -8.75
N GLU A 26 -13.44 0.67 -7.50
CA GLU A 26 -14.80 1.07 -7.14
C GLU A 26 -15.06 2.53 -7.55
N THR A 27 -14.12 3.42 -7.23
CA THR A 27 -14.24 4.87 -7.50
C THR A 27 -13.69 5.27 -8.87
N LYS A 28 -13.08 4.34 -9.60
CA LYS A 28 -12.35 4.60 -10.87
C LYS A 28 -11.32 5.73 -10.73
N ASN A 29 -10.68 5.81 -9.57
CA ASN A 29 -9.69 6.85 -9.26
C ASN A 29 -8.43 6.19 -8.73
N ALA A 30 -7.34 6.29 -9.49
CA ALA A 30 -6.05 5.66 -9.18
C ALA A 30 -5.43 6.09 -7.85
N THR A 31 -5.86 7.22 -7.28
CA THR A 31 -5.32 7.72 -6.01
C THR A 31 -6.01 7.12 -4.78
N ARG A 32 -7.18 6.47 -4.92
CA ARG A 32 -8.00 6.03 -3.77
C ARG A 32 -7.48 4.74 -3.11
N HIS A 33 -6.24 4.81 -2.66
CA HIS A 33 -5.58 3.82 -1.81
C HIS A 33 -6.12 3.91 -0.37
N ALA A 34 -5.87 2.86 0.41
CA ALA A 34 -6.35 2.77 1.79
C ALA A 34 -5.92 3.97 2.63
N GLU A 35 -4.67 4.42 2.47
CA GLU A 35 -4.08 5.53 3.22
C GLU A 35 -4.74 6.86 2.87
N LEU A 36 -4.98 7.15 1.57
CA LEU A 36 -5.65 8.39 1.17
C LEU A 36 -7.12 8.39 1.59
N ASN A 37 -7.81 7.25 1.46
CA ASN A 37 -9.19 7.13 1.93
C ASN A 37 -9.29 7.31 3.46
N CYS A 38 -8.28 6.88 4.21
CA CYS A 38 -8.21 7.10 5.66
C CYS A 38 -7.93 8.58 5.99
N ILE A 39 -7.03 9.23 5.24
CA ILE A 39 -6.78 10.68 5.36
C ILE A 39 -8.08 11.47 5.14
N ASP A 40 -8.85 11.16 4.10
CA ASP A 40 -10.13 11.85 3.84
C ASP A 40 -11.08 11.73 5.04
N GLN A 41 -11.18 10.53 5.64
CA GLN A 41 -12.00 10.31 6.85
C GLN A 41 -11.51 11.12 8.05
N VAL A 42 -10.20 11.21 8.27
CA VAL A 42 -9.62 12.05 9.34
C VAL A 42 -9.97 13.52 9.11
N VAL A 43 -9.84 13.99 7.86
CA VAL A 43 -10.16 15.38 7.49
C VAL A 43 -11.63 15.68 7.75
N ASP A 44 -12.53 14.79 7.34
CA ASP A 44 -13.98 14.96 7.56
C ASP A 44 -14.35 14.89 9.05
N TYR A 45 -13.68 14.03 9.82
CA TYR A 45 -13.81 13.98 11.28
C TYR A 45 -13.37 15.29 11.93
N CYS A 46 -12.20 15.82 11.55
CA CYS A 46 -11.70 17.09 12.08
C CYS A 46 -12.63 18.25 11.72
N ARG A 47 -13.14 18.28 10.48
CA ARG A 47 -14.09 19.30 10.02
C ARG A 47 -15.40 19.25 10.81
N THR A 48 -15.96 18.07 11.00
CA THR A 48 -17.24 17.88 11.72
C THR A 48 -17.12 18.26 13.19
N ASN A 49 -15.98 17.98 13.82
CA ASN A 49 -15.73 18.24 15.24
C ASN A 49 -15.00 19.56 15.51
N ASN A 50 -14.74 20.37 14.48
CA ASN A 50 -13.99 21.63 14.57
C ASN A 50 -12.64 21.49 15.30
N LEU A 51 -11.87 20.46 14.94
CA LEU A 51 -10.57 20.12 15.51
C LEU A 51 -9.42 20.67 14.64
N ASP A 52 -8.26 20.90 15.28
CA ASP A 52 -7.02 21.20 14.56
C ASP A 52 -6.51 19.96 13.81
N GLN A 53 -6.61 20.00 12.50
CA GLN A 53 -6.20 18.90 11.63
C GLN A 53 -4.70 18.59 11.76
N GLU A 54 -3.83 19.60 11.86
CA GLU A 54 -2.38 19.36 11.93
C GLU A 54 -2.00 18.68 13.24
N GLY A 55 -2.55 19.14 14.37
CA GLY A 55 -2.38 18.50 15.67
C GLY A 55 -2.86 17.05 15.70
N VAL A 56 -4.02 16.76 15.09
CA VAL A 56 -4.56 15.39 15.02
C VAL A 56 -3.65 14.47 14.23
N PHE A 57 -3.19 14.88 13.03
CA PHE A 57 -2.30 14.03 12.24
C PHE A 57 -0.96 13.77 12.94
N ARG A 58 -0.39 14.77 13.61
CA ARG A 58 0.89 14.61 14.34
C ARG A 58 0.84 13.58 15.47
N GLU A 59 -0.33 13.30 16.03
CA GLU A 59 -0.51 12.24 17.03
C GLU A 59 -0.96 10.90 16.43
N LEU A 60 -1.29 10.87 15.14
CA LEU A 60 -1.86 9.70 14.48
C LEU A 60 -0.80 8.64 14.19
N SER A 61 -1.12 7.41 14.57
CA SER A 61 -0.33 6.22 14.27
C SER A 61 -1.01 5.40 13.18
N VAL A 62 -0.37 5.27 12.02
CA VAL A 62 -0.93 4.61 10.85
C VAL A 62 -0.52 3.14 10.87
N TYR A 63 -1.51 2.24 10.79
CA TYR A 63 -1.28 0.80 10.64
C TYR A 63 -1.79 0.35 9.27
N VAL A 64 -0.93 -0.29 8.49
CA VAL A 64 -1.27 -0.74 7.15
C VAL A 64 -0.75 -2.17 6.91
N THR A 65 -1.48 -2.97 6.14
CA THR A 65 -1.11 -4.38 5.91
C THR A 65 0.11 -4.49 5.00
N VAL A 66 0.13 -3.73 3.91
CA VAL A 66 1.22 -3.67 2.94
C VAL A 66 1.94 -2.34 3.08
N GLU A 67 3.26 -2.33 2.93
CA GLU A 67 4.07 -1.11 2.89
C GLU A 67 3.43 -0.04 1.97
N PRO A 68 3.25 1.21 2.46
CA PRO A 68 2.70 2.28 1.64
C PRO A 68 3.50 2.47 0.36
N CYS A 69 2.81 2.73 -0.74
CA CYS A 69 3.51 3.06 -1.98
C CYS A 69 4.19 4.43 -1.87
N ILE A 70 5.02 4.78 -2.86
CA ILE A 70 5.72 6.07 -2.94
C ILE A 70 4.77 7.26 -2.71
N MET A 71 3.60 7.27 -3.38
CA MET A 71 2.57 8.31 -3.25
C MET A 71 2.04 8.41 -1.83
N CYS A 72 1.62 7.27 -1.24
CA CYS A 72 1.03 7.24 0.09
C CYS A 72 2.06 7.60 1.17
N SER A 73 3.30 7.13 1.03
CA SER A 73 4.40 7.48 1.93
C SER A 73 4.63 8.99 1.94
N ALA A 74 4.74 9.60 0.76
CA ALA A 74 4.94 11.05 0.63
C ALA A 74 3.79 11.84 1.28
N ALA A 75 2.54 11.43 1.05
CA ALA A 75 1.37 12.08 1.65
C ALA A 75 1.37 11.99 3.19
N LEU A 76 1.67 10.81 3.75
CA LEU A 76 1.71 10.62 5.21
C LEU A 76 2.85 11.41 5.86
N TYR A 77 3.99 11.52 5.18
CA TYR A 77 5.11 12.34 5.64
C TYR A 77 4.81 13.83 5.61
N ASP A 78 4.13 14.32 4.56
CA ASP A 78 3.73 15.73 4.46
C ASP A 78 2.75 16.12 5.57
N LEU A 79 1.86 15.18 5.95
CA LEU A 79 0.96 15.32 7.10
C LEU A 79 1.65 15.13 8.46
N LYS A 80 2.95 14.81 8.48
CA LYS A 80 3.77 14.64 9.69
C LYS A 80 3.18 13.63 10.69
N VAL A 81 2.64 12.52 10.19
CA VAL A 81 2.07 11.50 11.08
C VAL A 81 3.11 10.98 12.05
N LYS A 82 2.68 10.61 13.26
CA LYS A 82 3.57 10.17 14.35
C LYS A 82 4.41 8.97 13.95
N GLN A 83 3.73 7.95 13.44
CA GLN A 83 4.36 6.70 13.03
C GLN A 83 3.57 5.97 11.94
N ILE A 84 4.28 5.19 11.15
CA ILE A 84 3.75 4.25 10.17
C ILE A 84 4.25 2.86 10.53
N VAL A 85 3.32 1.94 10.74
CA VAL A 85 3.60 0.54 11.00
C VAL A 85 2.99 -0.29 9.88
N TYR A 86 3.80 -1.08 9.19
CA TYR A 86 3.33 -1.93 8.10
C TYR A 86 3.70 -3.40 8.27
N GLY A 87 2.89 -4.27 7.65
CA GLY A 87 3.07 -5.72 7.68
C GLY A 87 4.13 -6.20 6.70
N CYS A 88 3.74 -6.48 5.47
CA CYS A 88 4.65 -6.97 4.44
C CYS A 88 5.18 -5.85 3.54
N GLN A 89 6.32 -6.09 2.89
CA GLN A 89 6.93 -5.18 1.93
C GLN A 89 6.09 -5.07 0.65
N ASN A 90 6.26 -3.94 -0.06
CA ASN A 90 5.64 -3.69 -1.35
C ASN A 90 6.71 -3.71 -2.45
N ASP A 91 6.95 -4.90 -2.99
CA ASP A 91 8.04 -5.16 -3.95
C ASP A 91 7.89 -4.42 -5.29
N ARG A 92 6.70 -3.88 -5.58
CA ARG A 92 6.43 -3.19 -6.86
C ARG A 92 6.47 -1.68 -6.75
N PHE A 93 5.96 -1.12 -5.65
CA PHE A 93 5.74 0.33 -5.54
C PHE A 93 6.09 0.90 -4.16
N GLY A 94 6.75 0.14 -3.29
CA GLY A 94 7.03 0.52 -1.90
C GLY A 94 7.84 1.80 -1.75
N GLY A 95 7.38 2.69 -0.87
CA GLY A 95 8.05 3.96 -0.53
C GLY A 95 9.26 3.82 0.40
N SER A 96 9.68 2.60 0.70
CA SER A 96 10.95 2.26 1.34
C SER A 96 11.67 1.12 0.59
N THR A 97 10.93 0.13 0.08
CA THR A 97 11.50 -1.03 -0.63
C THR A 97 11.93 -0.71 -2.06
N VAL A 98 11.15 0.08 -2.80
CA VAL A 98 11.45 0.42 -4.21
C VAL A 98 12.14 1.76 -4.33
N PHE A 99 11.69 2.74 -3.57
CA PHE A 99 12.28 4.07 -3.53
C PHE A 99 12.19 4.62 -2.12
N ASP A 100 13.32 5.00 -1.53
CA ASP A 100 13.37 5.58 -0.20
C ASP A 100 12.88 7.04 -0.19
N VAL A 101 11.58 7.21 0.03
CA VAL A 101 10.96 8.53 0.13
C VAL A 101 11.48 9.29 1.36
N ALA A 102 11.82 8.58 2.44
CA ALA A 102 12.29 9.19 3.68
C ALA A 102 13.68 9.83 3.51
N ALA A 103 14.55 9.24 2.67
CA ALA A 103 15.84 9.84 2.33
C ALA A 103 15.70 11.21 1.64
N VAL A 104 14.65 11.42 0.85
CA VAL A 104 14.41 12.68 0.13
C VAL A 104 13.73 13.71 1.03
N LEU A 105 12.63 13.32 1.68
CA LEU A 105 11.78 14.25 2.44
C LEU A 105 12.25 14.46 3.88
N ARG A 106 13.09 13.56 4.41
CA ARG A 106 13.61 13.57 5.79
C ARG A 106 12.52 13.82 6.84
N PRO A 107 11.45 13.01 6.84
CA PRO A 107 10.33 13.20 7.76
C PRO A 107 10.75 12.93 9.21
N VAL A 108 9.98 13.48 10.14
CA VAL A 108 10.08 13.14 11.58
C VAL A 108 9.34 11.83 11.92
N THR A 109 8.53 11.33 10.99
CA THR A 109 7.68 10.14 11.13
C THR A 109 8.53 8.88 11.37
N ILE A 110 8.16 8.10 12.39
CA ILE A 110 8.80 6.82 12.68
C ILE A 110 8.20 5.72 11.81
N VAL A 111 9.01 4.97 11.07
CA VAL A 111 8.55 3.88 10.19
C VAL A 111 9.02 2.53 10.71
N LYS A 112 8.09 1.56 10.83
CA LYS A 112 8.37 0.19 11.28
C LYS A 112 7.70 -0.83 10.36
N GLY A 113 8.51 -1.61 9.65
CA GLY A 113 8.04 -2.71 8.81
C GLY A 113 8.07 -4.08 9.50
N GLY A 114 7.46 -5.07 8.87
CA GLY A 114 7.56 -6.47 9.28
C GLY A 114 6.49 -6.93 10.29
N HIS A 115 5.53 -6.09 10.67
CA HIS A 115 4.57 -6.43 11.70
C HIS A 115 3.54 -7.47 11.22
N ARG A 116 3.70 -8.73 11.64
CA ARG A 116 2.87 -9.86 11.13
C ARG A 116 2.91 -9.94 9.60
N ALA A 117 4.11 -9.79 9.04
CA ALA A 117 4.35 -9.77 7.60
C ALA A 117 3.80 -11.01 6.86
N GLU A 118 3.91 -12.20 7.45
CA GLU A 118 3.40 -13.44 6.84
C GLU A 118 1.89 -13.41 6.64
N GLU A 119 1.15 -12.95 7.64
CA GLU A 119 -0.32 -12.83 7.56
C GLU A 119 -0.75 -11.74 6.59
N ALA A 120 -0.09 -10.58 6.62
CA ALA A 120 -0.35 -9.51 5.67
C ALA A 120 -0.10 -9.97 4.22
N MET A 121 0.97 -10.73 3.98
CA MET A 121 1.26 -11.33 2.69
C MET A 121 0.22 -12.41 2.31
N GLY A 122 -0.28 -13.18 3.29
CA GLY A 122 -1.39 -14.11 3.11
C GLY A 122 -2.64 -13.43 2.57
N LEU A 123 -3.07 -12.35 3.22
CA LEU A 123 -4.22 -11.53 2.81
C LEU A 123 -4.03 -10.93 1.40
N LEU A 124 -2.84 -10.41 1.11
CA LEU A 124 -2.51 -9.86 -0.21
C LEU A 124 -2.62 -10.92 -1.31
N LYS A 125 -2.09 -12.12 -1.05
CA LYS A 125 -2.20 -13.25 -1.98
C LYS A 125 -3.64 -13.67 -2.18
N GLU A 126 -4.43 -13.72 -1.11
CA GLU A 126 -5.86 -14.04 -1.19
C GLU A 126 -6.64 -13.02 -2.04
N PHE A 127 -6.39 -11.73 -1.84
CA PHE A 127 -6.99 -10.67 -2.65
C PHE A 127 -6.74 -10.86 -4.15
N TYR A 128 -5.51 -11.19 -4.55
CA TYR A 128 -5.16 -11.41 -5.96
C TYR A 128 -5.54 -12.78 -6.53
N LYS A 129 -5.97 -13.74 -5.71
CA LYS A 129 -6.62 -14.97 -6.22
C LYS A 129 -7.99 -14.67 -6.82
N GLY A 130 -8.65 -13.62 -6.34
CA GLY A 130 -9.92 -13.16 -6.89
C GLY A 130 -9.77 -12.61 -8.31
N THR A 131 -10.75 -12.90 -9.17
CA THR A 131 -10.87 -12.23 -10.47
C THR A 131 -11.57 -10.89 -10.30
N ASN A 132 -11.01 -9.81 -10.86
CA ASN A 132 -11.71 -8.53 -10.92
C ASN A 132 -13.00 -8.69 -11.77
N PRO A 133 -14.21 -8.57 -11.19
CA PRO A 133 -15.47 -8.75 -11.93
C PRO A 133 -15.66 -7.74 -13.06
N SER A 134 -15.01 -6.59 -12.95
CA SER A 134 -15.02 -5.53 -13.97
C SER A 134 -13.92 -5.69 -15.01
N ALA A 135 -13.07 -6.72 -14.91
CA ALA A 135 -12.08 -6.97 -15.95
C ALA A 135 -12.79 -7.38 -17.24
N PRO A 136 -12.45 -6.77 -18.39
CA PRO A 136 -12.95 -7.26 -19.66
C PRO A 136 -12.53 -8.73 -19.84
N PRO A 137 -13.35 -9.56 -20.49
CA PRO A 137 -13.01 -10.96 -20.74
C PRO A 137 -11.63 -11.00 -21.40
N SER A 138 -10.69 -11.67 -20.73
CA SER A 138 -9.32 -11.73 -21.20
C SER A 138 -9.30 -12.37 -22.58
N LYS A 139 -8.68 -11.70 -23.57
CA LYS A 139 -8.24 -12.37 -24.79
C LYS A 139 -7.10 -13.31 -24.41
N LEU A 140 -7.43 -14.46 -23.80
CA LEU A 140 -6.44 -15.52 -23.58
C LEU A 140 -5.88 -15.88 -24.95
N ARG A 141 -4.61 -15.53 -25.18
CA ARG A 141 -3.87 -16.04 -26.34
C ARG A 141 -3.86 -17.55 -26.21
N HIS A 142 -4.50 -18.22 -27.15
CA HIS A 142 -4.51 -19.68 -27.21
C HIS A 142 -3.07 -20.20 -27.27
N GLY A 143 -2.72 -21.04 -26.30
CA GLY A 143 -1.63 -22.02 -26.32
C GLY A 143 -0.23 -21.55 -26.76
N LYS A 144 0.65 -21.30 -25.80
CA LYS A 144 2.03 -21.83 -25.92
C LYS A 144 2.22 -22.87 -24.83
N VAL A 145 2.18 -24.14 -25.25
CA VAL A 145 2.63 -25.27 -24.46
C VAL A 145 4.08 -24.98 -24.06
N PHE A 146 4.36 -24.83 -22.77
CA PHE A 146 5.74 -24.80 -22.28
C PHE A 146 6.29 -26.22 -22.37
N SER A 147 7.08 -26.50 -23.42
CA SER A 147 7.95 -27.67 -23.45
C SER A 147 9.15 -27.41 -22.55
N ASN A 148 9.27 -28.16 -21.45
CA ASN A 148 10.47 -28.21 -20.65
C ASN A 148 11.62 -28.80 -21.47
N SER A 149 12.49 -27.96 -22.01
CA SER A 149 13.84 -28.36 -22.43
C SER A 149 14.86 -27.47 -21.75
N LYS A 150 15.66 -28.06 -20.86
CA LYS A 150 16.86 -27.45 -20.30
C LYS A 150 17.79 -27.05 -21.45
N THR A 151 18.12 -25.78 -21.59
CA THR A 151 19.31 -25.34 -22.35
C THR A 151 19.92 -24.11 -21.67
N ASP A 152 20.99 -24.38 -20.93
CA ASP A 152 22.27 -23.67 -20.91
C ASP A 152 22.26 -22.13 -21.00
N CYS A 153 22.58 -21.49 -19.88
CA CYS A 153 22.84 -20.05 -19.77
C CYS A 153 24.33 -19.78 -20.03
N THR A 154 24.70 -19.51 -21.28
CA THR A 154 25.92 -18.76 -21.58
C THR A 154 25.56 -17.36 -22.10
N PRO A 155 26.13 -16.27 -21.54
CA PRO A 155 25.80 -14.92 -21.95
C PRO A 155 26.38 -14.63 -23.35
N LYS A 156 25.50 -14.33 -24.32
CA LYS A 156 25.93 -13.81 -25.62
C LYS A 156 26.17 -12.30 -25.51
N THR A 157 27.43 -11.91 -25.50
CA THR A 157 27.88 -10.52 -25.65
C THR A 157 27.59 -10.07 -27.09
N SER A 158 26.78 -9.02 -27.26
CA SER A 158 26.69 -8.31 -28.55
C SER A 158 26.69 -6.81 -28.29
N LEU A 159 27.88 -6.23 -28.45
CA LEU A 159 28.09 -4.81 -28.69
C LEU A 159 27.28 -4.41 -29.93
N LYS A 160 26.39 -3.42 -29.80
CA LYS A 160 25.86 -2.69 -30.94
C LYS A 160 26.17 -1.21 -30.74
N ASN A 161 27.06 -0.72 -31.60
CA ASN A 161 27.40 0.67 -31.78
C ASN A 161 26.14 1.42 -32.25
N TRP A 162 25.82 2.52 -31.58
CA TRP A 162 24.92 3.54 -32.10
C TRP A 162 25.75 4.58 -32.86
N ASN A 163 25.44 4.73 -34.15
CA ASN A 163 25.71 5.95 -34.91
C ASN A 163 24.59 6.94 -34.65
#